data_AF-A0A956JI07-F1
#
_entry.id   AF-A0A956JI07-F1
#
_cell.length_a   1.000
_cell.length_b   1.000
_cell.length_c   1.000
_cell.angle_alpha   90.00
_cell.angle_beta   90.00
_cell.angle_gamma   90.00
#
_symmetry.space_group_name_H-M   'P 1'
#
loop_
_entity.id
_entity.type
_entity.pdbx_description
1 polymer ?
#
loop_
_entity_poly.entity_id
_entity_poly.type
_entity_poly.pdbx_seq_one_letter_code
_entity_poly.pdbx_strand_id
1 'polypeptide(L)'
;ETGLGILPGARGTAELAQAIGPAQALRLGCTGEAVGGEEAARLGLVQELVADVDAGLTRVRALADLLRRRSPTAVAAFKRGLLDAQGRREAERLEIEAAAYERCVDSGEAAIGRANFAAIRAGEAPPWGPRVLGDPEPQS
;
A
#
# COMPACT_ATOMS: atom_id res chain seq x y z
N GLU A 1 -17.75 -0.70 -17.79
CA GLU A 1 -19.04 -0.43 -17.11
C GLU A 1 -19.88 0.60 -17.88
N THR A 2 -19.30 1.74 -18.29
CA THR A 2 -20.01 2.81 -19.02
C THR A 2 -20.65 2.36 -20.33
N GLY A 3 -20.00 1.47 -21.09
CA GLY A 3 -20.60 0.85 -22.29
C GLY A 3 -21.83 -0.02 -22.02
N LEU A 4 -22.07 -0.40 -20.75
CA LEU A 4 -23.28 -1.09 -20.29
C LEU A 4 -24.31 -0.12 -19.66
N GLY A 5 -24.05 1.20 -19.71
CA GLY A 5 -24.86 2.21 -19.01
C GLY A 5 -24.61 2.25 -17.50
N ILE A 6 -23.53 1.65 -17.01
CA ILE A 6 -23.21 1.55 -15.58
C ILE A 6 -22.02 2.46 -15.25
N LEU A 7 -22.13 3.26 -14.19
CA LEU A 7 -20.99 4.02 -13.67
C LEU A 7 -19.92 3.07 -13.10
N PRO A 8 -18.62 3.32 -13.33
CA PRO A 8 -17.57 2.49 -12.74
C PRO A 8 -17.61 2.43 -11.20
N GLY A 9 -18.07 1.30 -10.67
CA GLY A 9 -18.43 1.16 -9.25
C GLY A 9 -17.27 0.75 -8.34
N ALA A 10 -16.24 0.11 -8.90
CA ALA A 10 -15.05 -0.31 -8.18
C ALA A 10 -14.05 0.85 -7.98
N ARG A 11 -14.55 2.00 -7.51
CA ARG A 11 -13.79 3.24 -7.26
C ARG A 11 -13.22 3.90 -8.52
N GLY A 12 -13.65 3.48 -9.71
CA GLY A 12 -13.19 4.05 -10.99
C GLY A 12 -13.43 5.56 -11.12
N THR A 13 -14.48 6.10 -10.49
CA THR A 13 -14.77 7.54 -10.51
C THR A 13 -13.91 8.34 -9.53
N ALA A 14 -13.44 7.72 -8.44
CA ALA A 14 -12.74 8.41 -7.35
C ALA A 14 -11.22 8.19 -7.35
N GLU A 15 -10.77 6.95 -7.58
CA GLU A 15 -9.36 6.57 -7.46
C GLU A 15 -8.61 6.48 -8.78
N LEU A 16 -9.29 6.16 -9.89
CA LEU A 16 -8.62 6.06 -11.18
C LEU A 16 -7.94 7.38 -11.54
N ALA A 17 -8.64 8.50 -11.34
CA ALA A 17 -8.08 9.83 -11.59
C ALA A 17 -6.92 10.19 -10.67
N GLN A 18 -6.85 9.62 -9.45
CA GLN A 18 -5.69 9.79 -8.57
C GLN A 18 -4.48 8.97 -9.06
N ALA A 19 -4.73 7.78 -9.61
CA ALA A 19 -3.67 6.90 -10.10
C ALA A 19 -3.07 7.39 -11.43
N ILE A 20 -3.91 7.79 -12.39
CA ILE A 20 -3.46 8.04 -13.79
C ILE A 20 -3.76 9.47 -14.28
N GLY A 21 -4.26 10.33 -13.39
CA GLY A 21 -4.69 11.68 -13.73
C GLY A 21 -6.09 11.74 -14.37
N PRO A 22 -6.77 12.90 -14.29
CA PRO A 22 -8.16 13.04 -14.75
C PRO A 22 -8.31 12.84 -16.26
N ALA A 23 -7.34 13.27 -17.07
CA ALA A 23 -7.42 13.15 -18.53
C ALA A 23 -7.44 11.69 -18.98
N GLN A 24 -6.55 10.85 -18.43
CA GLN A 24 -6.50 9.43 -18.79
C GLN A 24 -7.66 8.66 -18.17
N ALA A 25 -8.07 9.01 -16.95
CA ALA A 25 -9.26 8.43 -16.32
C ALA A 25 -10.53 8.69 -17.14
N LEU A 26 -10.71 9.92 -17.67
CA LEU A 26 -11.81 10.24 -18.58
C LEU A 26 -11.71 9.46 -19.89
N ARG A 27 -10.51 9.38 -20.49
CA ARG A 27 -10.30 8.57 -21.71
C ARG A 27 -10.77 7.13 -21.50
N LEU A 28 -10.22 6.43 -20.50
CA LEU A 28 -10.53 5.02 -20.27
C LEU A 28 -11.98 4.83 -19.79
N GLY A 29 -12.45 5.68 -18.87
CA GLY A 29 -13.79 5.59 -18.31
C GLY A 29 -14.90 5.87 -19.33
N CYS A 30 -14.74 6.88 -20.20
CA CYS A 30 -15.77 7.26 -21.17
C CYS A 30 -15.76 6.36 -22.42
N THR A 31 -14.60 5.87 -22.86
CA THR A 31 -14.51 5.04 -24.07
C THR A 31 -14.67 3.54 -23.78
N GLY A 32 -14.29 3.10 -22.58
CA GLY A 32 -14.20 1.68 -22.25
C GLY A 32 -13.12 0.94 -23.04
N GLU A 33 -12.14 1.64 -23.62
CA GLU A 33 -11.07 1.00 -24.38
C GLU A 33 -10.20 0.08 -23.49
N ALA A 34 -9.72 -1.01 -24.09
CA ALA A 34 -8.77 -1.91 -23.45
C ALA A 34 -7.33 -1.43 -23.73
N VAL A 35 -6.49 -1.40 -22.69
CA VAL A 35 -5.07 -1.08 -22.82
C VAL A 35 -4.22 -2.33 -22.57
N GLY A 36 -3.13 -2.46 -23.34
CA GLY A 36 -2.13 -3.51 -23.13
C GLY A 36 -1.22 -3.24 -21.92
N GLY A 37 -0.36 -4.19 -21.59
CA GLY A 37 0.53 -4.10 -20.42
C GLY A 37 1.49 -2.91 -20.44
N GLU A 38 2.13 -2.64 -21.59
CA GLU A 38 3.05 -1.50 -21.76
C GLU A 38 2.37 -0.16 -21.46
N GLU A 39 1.19 0.05 -22.04
CA GLU A 39 0.40 1.26 -21.81
C GLU A 39 -0.11 1.32 -20.37
N ALA A 40 -0.56 0.20 -19.80
CA ALA A 40 -0.99 0.15 -18.39
C ALA A 40 0.15 0.55 -17.44
N ALA A 41 1.39 0.11 -17.71
CA ALA A 41 2.56 0.50 -16.92
C ALA A 41 2.92 1.97 -17.12
N ARG A 42 2.89 2.46 -18.37
CA ARG A 42 3.14 3.88 -18.69
C ARG A 42 2.13 4.81 -18.01
N LEU A 43 0.87 4.38 -17.91
CA LEU A 43 -0.19 5.11 -17.22
C LEU A 43 -0.09 5.03 -15.69
N GLY A 44 0.58 4.01 -15.14
CA GLY A 44 0.66 3.75 -13.70
C GLY A 44 -0.46 2.86 -13.13
N LEU A 45 -1.20 2.16 -14.00
CA LEU A 45 -2.22 1.17 -13.58
C LEU A 45 -1.58 -0.10 -13.00
N VAL A 46 -0.38 -0.45 -13.50
CA VAL A 46 0.47 -1.51 -12.95
C VAL A 46 1.84 -0.94 -12.61
N GLN A 47 2.48 -1.47 -11.57
CA GLN A 47 3.76 -0.95 -11.09
C GLN A 47 4.97 -1.55 -11.81
N GLU A 48 4.85 -2.76 -12.36
CA GLU A 48 5.97 -3.48 -12.97
C GLU A 48 5.48 -4.39 -14.11
N LEU A 49 6.26 -4.46 -15.20
CA LEU A 49 6.11 -5.44 -16.27
C LEU A 49 7.21 -6.48 -16.19
N VAL A 50 6.84 -7.71 -16.47
CA VAL A 50 7.73 -8.87 -16.49
C VAL A 50 7.54 -9.62 -17.80
N ALA A 51 8.54 -10.43 -18.18
CA ALA A 51 8.54 -11.14 -19.45
C ALA A 51 7.38 -12.13 -19.59
N ASP A 52 7.04 -12.84 -18.52
CA ASP A 52 6.01 -13.86 -18.48
C ASP A 52 5.47 -14.09 -17.05
N VAL A 53 4.53 -15.03 -16.92
CA VAL A 53 3.88 -15.37 -15.66
C VAL A 53 4.85 -15.94 -14.63
N ASP A 54 5.84 -16.74 -15.05
CA ASP A 54 6.79 -17.38 -14.14
C ASP A 54 7.78 -16.35 -13.56
N ALA A 55 8.24 -15.41 -14.40
CA ALA A 55 8.98 -14.24 -13.96
C ALA A 55 8.14 -13.39 -12.98
N GLY A 56 6.85 -13.22 -13.26
CA GLY A 56 5.90 -12.54 -12.36
C GLY A 56 5.77 -13.21 -11.00
N LEU A 57 5.57 -14.53 -10.96
CA LEU A 57 5.49 -15.29 -9.71
C LEU A 57 6.81 -15.23 -8.92
N THR A 58 7.95 -15.28 -9.61
CA THR A 58 9.27 -15.12 -9.00
C THR A 58 9.41 -13.75 -8.35
N ARG A 59 8.98 -12.70 -9.05
CA ARG A 59 9.00 -11.33 -8.55
C ARG A 59 8.08 -11.12 -7.35
N VAL A 60 6.87 -11.68 -7.37
CA VAL A 60 5.92 -11.64 -6.26
C VAL A 60 6.50 -12.31 -5.01
N ARG A 61 7.14 -13.48 -5.15
CA ARG A 61 7.82 -14.16 -4.04
C ARG A 61 8.94 -13.30 -3.46
N ALA A 62 9.76 -12.69 -4.30
CA ALA A 62 10.81 -11.79 -3.85
C ALA A 62 10.26 -10.57 -3.08
N LEU A 63 9.14 -9.98 -3.54
CA LEU A 63 8.45 -8.92 -2.79
C LEU A 63 7.91 -9.40 -1.44
N ALA A 64 7.31 -10.58 -1.40
CA ALA A 64 6.82 -11.19 -0.17
C ALA A 64 7.97 -11.41 0.82
N ASP A 65 9.13 -11.88 0.36
CA ASP A 65 10.31 -12.09 1.20
C ASP A 65 10.87 -10.78 1.77
N LEU A 66 10.79 -9.69 1.02
CA LEU A 66 11.13 -8.35 1.54
C LEU A 66 10.14 -7.90 2.62
N LEU A 67 8.83 -8.11 2.41
CA LEU A 67 7.79 -7.75 3.37
C LEU A 67 7.87 -8.57 4.66
N ARG A 68 8.22 -9.86 4.57
CA ARG A 68 8.40 -10.75 5.73
C ARG A 68 9.50 -10.29 6.70
N ARG A 69 10.44 -9.47 6.22
CA ARG A 69 11.52 -8.90 7.05
C ARG A 69 11.11 -7.62 7.78
N ARG A 70 9.88 -7.13 7.57
CA ARG A 70 9.37 -5.90 8.18
C ARG A 70 8.42 -6.22 9.34
N SER A 71 8.30 -5.28 10.28
CA SER A 71 7.31 -5.36 11.35
C SER A 71 5.91 -5.48 10.73
N PRO A 72 5.15 -6.56 11.03
CA PRO A 72 3.80 -6.74 10.51
C PRO A 72 2.85 -5.64 10.99
N THR A 73 3.04 -5.12 12.20
CA THR A 73 2.23 -4.01 12.74
C THR A 73 2.52 -2.72 11.99
N ALA A 74 3.78 -2.37 11.79
CA ALA A 74 4.16 -1.16 11.05
C ALA A 74 3.72 -1.20 9.59
N VAL A 75 3.85 -2.35 8.92
CA VAL A 75 3.36 -2.52 7.53
C VAL A 75 1.85 -2.34 7.45
N ALA A 76 1.10 -2.89 8.40
CA ALA A 76 -0.34 -2.74 8.44
C ALA A 76 -0.75 -1.28 8.73
N ALA A 77 -0.08 -0.63 9.68
CA ALA A 77 -0.32 0.77 10.04
C ALA A 77 -0.01 1.70 8.86
N PHE A 78 1.09 1.50 8.16
CA PHE A 78 1.44 2.26 6.96
C PHE A 78 0.37 2.13 5.87
N LYS A 79 -0.04 0.91 5.53
CA LYS A 79 -1.09 0.66 4.53
C LYS A 79 -2.40 1.35 4.90
N ARG A 80 -2.82 1.22 6.16
CA ARG A 80 -4.07 1.80 6.64
C ARG A 80 -4.00 3.33 6.65
N GLY A 81 -2.96 3.89 7.25
CA GLY A 81 -2.76 5.34 7.33
C GLY A 81 -2.69 6.00 5.96
N LEU A 82 -1.97 5.38 5.01
CA LEU A 82 -1.88 5.87 3.64
C LEU A 82 -3.26 5.90 2.96
N LEU A 83 -4.03 4.81 3.04
CA LEU A 83 -5.37 4.72 2.42
C LEU A 83 -6.38 5.66 3.10
N ASP A 84 -6.37 5.75 4.43
CA ASP A 84 -7.28 6.62 5.19
C ASP A 84 -6.99 8.10 4.96
N ALA A 85 -5.75 8.45 4.65
CA ALA A 85 -5.29 9.81 4.36
C ALA A 85 -5.63 10.28 2.92
N GLN A 86 -5.95 9.38 1.99
CA GLN A 86 -6.24 9.76 0.60
C GLN A 86 -7.46 10.68 0.53
N GLY A 87 -7.31 11.79 -0.21
CA GLY A 87 -8.37 12.78 -0.40
C GLY A 87 -8.66 13.67 0.81
N ARG A 88 -7.90 13.53 1.92
CA ARG A 88 -8.06 14.39 3.10
C ARG A 88 -7.19 15.65 3.04
N ARG A 89 -7.59 16.67 3.80
CA ARG A 89 -6.82 17.90 3.98
C ARG A 89 -5.56 17.62 4.80
N GLU A 90 -4.55 18.47 4.65
CA GLU A 90 -3.25 18.30 5.31
C GLU A 90 -3.35 18.08 6.82
N ALA A 91 -4.11 18.90 7.54
CA ALA A 91 -4.28 18.75 8.99
C ALA A 91 -4.77 17.35 9.39
N GLU A 92 -5.79 16.82 8.70
CA GLU A 92 -6.32 15.47 8.96
C GLU A 92 -5.31 14.37 8.61
N ARG A 93 -4.52 14.58 7.54
CA ARG A 93 -3.47 13.62 7.15
C ARG A 93 -2.38 13.53 8.21
N LEU A 94 -1.97 14.66 8.78
CA LEU A 94 -0.98 14.72 9.85
C LEU A 94 -1.50 14.05 11.13
N GLU A 95 -2.77 14.24 11.48
CA GLU A 95 -3.41 13.55 12.60
C GLU A 95 -3.43 12.01 12.40
N ILE A 96 -3.79 11.54 11.19
CA ILE A 96 -3.76 10.11 10.85
C ILE A 96 -2.35 9.54 10.96
N GLU A 97 -1.35 10.26 10.45
CA GLU A 97 0.06 9.85 10.49
C GLU A 97 0.59 9.79 11.93
N ALA A 98 0.36 10.83 12.73
CA ALA A 98 0.78 10.90 14.12
C ALA A 98 0.21 9.72 14.95
N ALA A 99 -1.11 9.48 14.84
CA ALA A 99 -1.75 8.38 15.55
C ALA A 99 -1.23 7.01 15.09
N ALA A 100 -0.95 6.84 13.79
CA ALA A 100 -0.36 5.59 13.28
C ALA A 100 1.09 5.38 13.76
N TYR A 101 1.87 6.46 13.83
CA TYR A 101 3.24 6.44 14.32
C TYR A 101 3.31 6.06 15.81
N GLU A 102 2.55 6.75 16.66
CA GLU A 102 2.47 6.49 18.11
C GLU A 102 2.13 5.02 18.38
N ARG A 103 1.09 4.49 17.72
CA ARG A 103 0.73 3.07 17.84
C ARG A 103 1.87 2.13 17.47
N CYS A 104 2.66 2.43 16.44
CA CYS A 104 3.79 1.59 16.06
C CYS A 104 4.89 1.63 17.13
N VAL A 105 5.16 2.80 17.70
CA VAL A 105 6.14 2.96 18.78
C VAL A 105 5.72 2.18 20.03
N ASP A 106 4.44 2.24 20.38
CA ASP A 106 3.89 1.66 21.62
C ASP A 106 3.58 0.16 21.50
N SER A 107 3.43 -0.37 20.28
CA SER A 107 3.15 -1.79 20.01
C SER A 107 4.26 -2.77 20.46
N GLY A 108 5.41 -2.28 20.95
CA GLY A 108 6.55 -3.08 21.36
C GLY A 108 7.49 -3.50 20.22
N GLU A 109 7.00 -3.61 18.97
CA GLU A 109 7.86 -3.99 17.83
C GLU A 109 8.94 -2.94 17.52
N ALA A 110 8.68 -1.66 17.80
CA ALA A 110 9.70 -0.61 17.64
C ALA A 110 10.92 -0.85 18.56
N ALA A 111 10.73 -1.41 19.76
CA ALA A 111 11.82 -1.76 20.66
C ALA A 111 12.63 -2.95 20.10
N ILE A 112 11.96 -3.97 19.56
CA ILE A 112 12.60 -5.12 18.88
C ILE A 112 13.46 -4.61 17.72
N GLY A 113 12.92 -3.71 16.89
CA GLY A 113 13.63 -3.13 15.76
C GLY A 113 14.90 -2.39 16.18
N ARG A 114 14.85 -1.58 17.24
CA ARG A 114 16.02 -0.87 17.77
C ARG A 114 17.08 -1.84 18.32
N ALA A 115 16.67 -2.87 19.06
CA ALA A 115 17.59 -3.85 19.63
C ALA A 115 18.30 -4.70 18.56
N ASN A 116 17.68 -4.92 17.40
CA ASN A 116 18.19 -5.76 16.32
C ASN A 116 18.70 -4.95 15.11
N PHE A 117 18.99 -3.66 15.27
CA PHE A 117 19.29 -2.75 14.17
C PHE A 117 20.43 -3.23 13.25
N ALA A 118 21.53 -3.72 13.83
CA ALA A 118 22.67 -4.22 13.05
C ALA A 118 22.31 -5.45 12.19
N ALA A 119 21.59 -6.42 12.77
CA ALA A 119 21.12 -7.61 12.07
C ALA A 119 20.15 -7.24 10.93
N ILE A 120 19.21 -6.32 11.19
CA ILE A 120 18.29 -5.79 10.16
C ILE A 120 19.07 -5.15 9.01
N ARG A 121 20.13 -4.38 9.30
CA ARG A 121 21.00 -3.77 8.29
C ARG A 121 21.82 -4.79 7.49
N ALA A 122 22.17 -5.92 8.10
CA ALA A 122 22.78 -7.07 7.42
C ALA A 122 21.75 -7.89 6.60
N GLY A 123 20.46 -7.52 6.68
CA GLY A 123 19.37 -8.17 5.96
C GLY A 123 18.68 -9.28 6.75
N GLU A 124 19.05 -9.54 8.00
CA GLU A 124 18.42 -10.58 8.81
C GLU A 124 17.00 -10.18 9.23
N ALA A 125 16.12 -11.18 9.38
CA ALA A 125 14.78 -10.96 9.90
C ALA A 125 14.84 -10.94 11.44
N PRO A 126 14.56 -9.81 12.10
CA PRO A 126 14.48 -9.76 13.54
C PRO A 126 13.22 -10.52 14.03
N PRO A 127 13.13 -10.88 15.31
CA PRO A 127 12.04 -11.68 15.86
C PRO A 127 10.78 -10.83 16.07
N TRP A 128 10.14 -10.41 14.97
CA TRP A 128 8.85 -9.71 15.01
C TRP A 128 7.78 -10.56 15.71
N GLY A 129 6.88 -9.89 16.43
CA GLY A 129 5.74 -10.54 17.06
C GLY A 129 4.62 -10.82 16.05
N PRO A 130 3.50 -11.44 16.47
CA PRO A 130 2.28 -11.39 15.67
C PRO A 130 1.84 -9.92 15.50
N ARG A 131 1.14 -9.63 14.40
CA ARG A 131 0.51 -8.31 14.21
C ARG A 131 -0.37 -7.99 15.43
N VAL A 132 -0.16 -6.82 16.03
CA VAL A 132 -1.07 -6.30 17.06
C VAL A 132 -2.38 -5.88 16.40
N LEU A 133 -3.50 -6.45 16.86
CA LEU A 133 -4.85 -6.16 16.39
C LEU A 133 -5.58 -5.27 17.41
N GLY A 134 -6.16 -4.17 16.95
CA GLY A 134 -6.90 -3.22 17.80
C GLY A 134 -6.04 -2.09 18.37
N ASP A 135 -6.69 -1.11 18.99
CA ASP A 135 -6.02 -0.06 19.77
C ASP A 135 -5.42 -0.67 21.04
N PRO A 136 -4.20 -0.27 21.47
CA PRO A 136 -3.70 -0.69 22.77
C PRO A 136 -4.69 -0.26 23.86
N GLU A 137 -4.96 -1.15 24.82
CA GLU A 137 -5.68 -0.79 26.04
C GLU A 137 -5.01 0.46 26.64
N PRO A 138 -5.77 1.50 27.02
CA PRO A 138 -5.19 2.69 27.60
C PRO A 138 -4.36 2.28 28.82
N GLN A 139 -3.08 2.64 28.82
CA GLN A 139 -2.22 2.45 29.99
C GLN A 139 -2.81 3.31 31.12
N SER A 140 -3.23 2.63 32.20
CA SER A 140 -3.83 3.23 33.40
C SER A 140 -2.77 3.83 34.30
#